data_AF-A0A7X3V6V0-F1
#
_entry.id   AF-A0A7X3V6V0-F1
#
_cell.length_a   1.000
_cell.length_b   1.000
_cell.length_c   1.000
_cell.angle_alpha   90.00
_cell.angle_beta   90.00
_cell.angle_gamma   90.00
#
_symmetry.space_group_name_H-M   'P 1'
#
loop_
_entity.id
_entity.type
_entity.pdbx_description
1 polymer ?
#
loop_
_entity_poly.entity_id
_entity_poly.type
_entity_poly.pdbx_seq_one_letter_code
_entity_poly.pdbx_strand_id
1 'polypeptide(L)'
;MTDATGTPSSEDLARMAVELRNWGRWGDDDERGALNLITDEKRAQAAALVREGLSVSCGNELPVSRGLEPRPAQHQMIVGGDQVSAEARFAFCLDSFTIAPHGPATTHLDALCHMFYEGKIYNGFSKDEVRTDGAQKASIMAGADGIVSRGVLLDIPAARGVEWLEPSERITIAHLEEAEELERVRVESGDILLVATGREAREGSRGPGAPWDGLAGLDAGCLPWLRERDVAVVGCDGITDATPSGIDDWPMPMHQVLIANMGVHLIDNVSIERLVAACRERNRYEFLFSLAPLRLEGGTASPVNPLAIF
;
A
#
# COMPACT_ATOMS: atom_id res chain seq x y z
N MET A 1 -5.82 -6.98 -27.35
CA MET A 1 -5.65 -5.93 -28.38
C MET A 1 -6.06 -4.64 -27.68
N THR A 2 -5.09 -3.80 -27.33
CA THR A 2 -5.27 -2.63 -26.46
C THR A 2 -6.19 -1.60 -27.10
N ASP A 3 -7.03 -0.93 -26.30
CA ASP A 3 -7.83 0.21 -26.77
C ASP A 3 -6.89 1.39 -27.15
N ALA A 4 -7.41 2.37 -27.92
CA ALA A 4 -6.74 3.62 -28.28
C ALA A 4 -6.11 4.41 -27.10
N THR A 5 -6.45 4.10 -25.85
CA THR A 5 -5.84 4.67 -24.63
C THR A 5 -4.58 3.94 -24.14
N GLY A 6 -4.25 2.76 -24.68
CA GLY A 6 -3.15 1.91 -24.19
C GLY A 6 -3.50 1.02 -22.99
N THR A 7 -4.72 1.14 -22.45
CA THR A 7 -5.22 0.29 -21.37
C THR A 7 -5.44 -1.16 -21.86
N PRO A 8 -5.01 -2.19 -21.11
CA PRO A 8 -5.25 -3.60 -21.46
C PRO A 8 -6.76 -3.94 -21.51
N SER A 9 -7.16 -4.84 -22.43
CA SER A 9 -8.51 -5.42 -22.38
C SER A 9 -8.64 -6.45 -21.24
N SER A 10 -9.88 -6.84 -20.89
CA SER A 10 -10.12 -7.90 -19.89
C SER A 10 -9.46 -9.23 -20.25
N GLU A 11 -9.39 -9.56 -21.54
CA GLU A 11 -8.67 -10.74 -22.06
C GLU A 11 -7.16 -10.60 -21.91
N ASP A 12 -6.62 -9.41 -22.21
CA ASP A 12 -5.19 -9.13 -22.03
C ASP A 12 -4.82 -9.23 -20.55
N LEU A 13 -5.66 -8.72 -19.65
CA LEU A 13 -5.42 -8.76 -18.21
C LEU A 13 -5.53 -10.18 -17.63
N ALA A 14 -6.50 -10.98 -18.06
CA ALA A 14 -6.58 -12.39 -17.67
C ALA A 14 -5.32 -13.17 -18.10
N ARG A 15 -4.82 -12.91 -19.31
CA ARG A 15 -3.55 -13.48 -19.78
C ARG A 15 -2.37 -13.03 -18.92
N MET A 16 -2.24 -11.72 -18.66
CA MET A 16 -1.19 -11.15 -17.81
C MET A 16 -1.23 -11.72 -16.39
N ALA A 17 -2.41 -11.89 -15.80
CA ALA A 17 -2.57 -12.50 -14.48
C ALA A 17 -2.00 -13.93 -14.44
N VAL A 18 -2.11 -14.68 -15.54
CA VAL A 18 -1.47 -16.00 -15.67
C VAL A 18 0.04 -15.88 -15.86
N GLU A 19 0.50 -15.07 -16.79
CA GLU A 19 1.91 -14.96 -17.18
C GLU A 19 2.80 -14.37 -16.08
N LEU A 20 2.27 -13.42 -15.29
CA LEU A 20 3.04 -12.69 -14.29
C LEU A 20 3.04 -13.36 -12.91
N ARG A 21 2.30 -14.46 -12.72
CA ARG A 21 2.13 -15.07 -11.40
C ARG A 21 3.44 -15.57 -10.77
N ASN A 22 3.52 -15.49 -9.45
CA ASN A 22 4.64 -16.02 -8.65
C ASN A 22 4.29 -17.29 -7.88
N TRP A 23 3.21 -18.00 -8.26
CA TRP A 23 2.83 -19.24 -7.60
C TRP A 23 3.92 -20.31 -7.78
N GLY A 24 4.29 -20.99 -6.70
CA GLY A 24 5.37 -21.96 -6.64
C GLY A 24 6.78 -21.35 -6.66
N ARG A 25 6.95 -20.03 -6.86
CA ARG A 25 8.28 -19.38 -6.94
C ARG A 25 9.11 -19.59 -5.67
N TRP A 26 8.47 -19.61 -4.51
CA TRP A 26 9.10 -19.82 -3.20
C TRP A 26 8.65 -21.12 -2.52
N GLY A 27 8.07 -22.05 -3.29
CA GLY A 27 7.52 -23.31 -2.79
C GLY A 27 5.99 -23.31 -2.72
N ASP A 28 5.40 -24.52 -2.78
CA ASP A 28 3.95 -24.71 -2.88
C ASP A 28 3.19 -24.37 -1.59
N ASP A 29 3.89 -24.31 -0.46
CA ASP A 29 3.35 -23.93 0.85
C ASP A 29 3.67 -22.48 1.23
N ASP A 30 4.29 -21.69 0.34
CA ASP A 30 4.62 -20.29 0.64
C ASP A 30 3.36 -19.44 0.85
N GLU A 31 3.40 -18.60 1.87
CA GLU A 31 2.34 -17.67 2.25
C GLU A 31 2.83 -16.22 2.33
N ARG A 32 4.13 -15.98 2.04
CA ARG A 32 4.77 -14.66 2.16
C ARG A 32 4.85 -13.90 0.85
N GLY A 33 4.81 -14.60 -0.29
CA GLY A 33 4.89 -13.99 -1.60
C GLY A 33 6.16 -13.17 -1.78
N ALA A 34 6.01 -11.99 -2.37
CA ALA A 34 7.11 -11.09 -2.72
C ALA A 34 7.89 -10.56 -1.50
N LEU A 35 7.39 -10.71 -0.26
CA LEU A 35 8.19 -10.44 0.94
C LEU A 35 9.42 -11.34 1.05
N ASN A 36 9.44 -12.49 0.36
CA ASN A 36 10.62 -13.36 0.26
C ASN A 36 11.78 -12.71 -0.51
N LEU A 37 11.53 -11.63 -1.26
CA LEU A 37 12.58 -10.84 -1.93
C LEU A 37 13.34 -9.94 -0.95
N ILE A 38 12.78 -9.70 0.24
CA ILE A 38 13.42 -8.90 1.28
C ILE A 38 14.32 -9.81 2.12
N THR A 39 15.50 -10.10 1.58
CA THR A 39 16.55 -10.89 2.26
C THR A 39 17.27 -10.09 3.32
N ASP A 40 18.04 -10.75 4.19
CA ASP A 40 18.85 -10.07 5.20
C ASP A 40 19.85 -9.08 4.58
N GLU A 41 20.42 -9.42 3.42
CA GLU A 41 21.28 -8.53 2.65
C GLU A 41 20.53 -7.28 2.18
N LYS A 42 19.28 -7.43 1.71
CA LYS A 42 18.43 -6.30 1.31
C LYS A 42 18.11 -5.41 2.50
N ARG A 43 17.86 -5.99 3.68
CA ARG A 43 17.66 -5.22 4.93
C ARG A 43 18.91 -4.44 5.32
N ALA A 44 20.09 -5.07 5.22
CA ALA A 44 21.37 -4.42 5.50
C ALA A 44 21.66 -3.27 4.51
N GLN A 45 21.38 -3.48 3.22
CA GLN A 45 21.47 -2.43 2.18
C GLN A 45 20.58 -1.23 2.56
N ALA A 46 19.33 -1.48 2.93
CA ALA A 46 18.39 -0.44 3.32
C ALA A 46 18.85 0.30 4.58
N ALA A 47 19.31 -0.43 5.61
CA ALA A 47 19.79 0.15 6.85
C ALA A 47 21.00 1.08 6.62
N ALA A 48 21.84 0.79 5.64
CA ALA A 48 22.97 1.63 5.27
C ALA A 48 22.56 2.98 4.64
N LEU A 49 21.29 3.17 4.26
CA LEU A 49 20.77 4.45 3.78
C LEU A 49 20.52 5.46 4.91
N VAL A 50 20.41 5.01 6.16
CA VAL A 50 20.19 5.89 7.32
C VAL A 50 21.47 6.66 7.65
N ARG A 51 21.46 7.96 7.42
CA ARG A 51 22.57 8.89 7.64
C ARG A 51 22.23 9.97 8.66
N GLU A 52 20.99 10.41 8.69
CA GLU A 52 20.52 11.51 9.54
C GLU A 52 19.81 11.01 10.79
N GLY A 53 19.18 9.83 10.71
CA GLY A 53 18.28 9.32 11.74
C GLY A 53 16.93 10.02 11.77
N LEU A 54 16.61 10.82 10.74
CA LEU A 54 15.30 11.45 10.61
C LEU A 54 14.26 10.38 10.27
N SER A 55 13.22 10.30 11.08
CA SER A 55 12.05 9.45 10.81
C SER A 55 10.88 10.29 10.34
N VAL A 56 10.27 9.89 9.22
CA VAL A 56 9.06 10.48 8.65
C VAL A 56 7.96 9.44 8.71
N SER A 57 6.86 9.76 9.41
CA SER A 57 5.66 8.93 9.41
C SER A 57 4.92 9.08 8.08
N CYS A 58 4.57 7.94 7.49
CA CYS A 58 3.78 7.82 6.27
C CYS A 58 2.37 7.28 6.56
N GLY A 59 1.93 7.29 7.83
CA GLY A 59 0.58 6.90 8.24
C GLY A 59 -0.33 8.11 8.38
N ASN A 60 -1.55 8.03 7.85
CA ASN A 60 -2.61 8.99 8.13
C ASN A 60 -3.03 8.91 9.61
N GLU A 61 -3.57 10.01 10.11
CA GLU A 61 -4.31 10.00 11.38
C GLU A 61 -5.46 8.99 11.27
N LEU A 62 -5.62 8.15 12.29
CA LEU A 62 -6.67 7.12 12.28
C LEU A 62 -8.05 7.82 12.38
N PRO A 63 -8.93 7.70 11.36
CA PRO A 63 -10.21 8.40 11.36
C PRO A 63 -11.13 7.84 12.43
N VAL A 64 -11.50 8.66 13.42
CA VAL A 64 -12.47 8.32 14.50
C VAL A 64 -13.84 9.00 14.35
N SER A 65 -13.98 9.85 13.32
CA SER A 65 -15.22 10.53 12.97
C SER A 65 -15.59 10.23 11.53
N ARG A 66 -16.89 10.29 11.22
CA ARG A 66 -17.37 10.13 9.83
C ARG A 66 -16.77 11.22 8.95
N GLY A 67 -16.26 10.82 7.80
CA GLY A 67 -15.64 11.68 6.80
C GLY A 67 -15.45 10.89 5.51
N LEU A 68 -14.24 10.90 4.95
CA LEU A 68 -13.87 10.01 3.84
C LEU A 68 -14.02 8.53 4.22
N GLU A 69 -13.72 8.17 5.47
CA GLU A 69 -13.89 6.81 5.98
C GLU A 69 -15.37 6.53 6.30
N PRO A 70 -16.05 5.63 5.55
CA PRO A 70 -17.43 5.25 5.85
C PRO A 70 -17.56 4.45 7.15
N ARG A 71 -16.51 3.73 7.56
CA ARG A 71 -16.49 2.91 8.79
C ARG A 71 -15.33 3.36 9.69
N PRO A 72 -15.40 4.58 10.27
CA PRO A 72 -14.31 5.11 11.07
C PRO A 72 -14.05 4.22 12.29
N ALA A 73 -12.83 4.26 12.79
CA ALA A 73 -12.45 3.60 14.01
C ALA A 73 -13.37 4.05 15.16
N GLN A 74 -13.87 3.10 15.93
CA GLN A 74 -14.66 3.39 17.12
C GLN A 74 -13.68 3.52 18.27
N HIS A 75 -13.37 4.75 18.71
CA HIS A 75 -12.53 5.01 19.88
C HIS A 75 -13.41 5.38 21.08
N GLN A 76 -13.23 4.67 22.19
CA GLN A 76 -14.00 4.89 23.41
C GLN A 76 -13.06 4.96 24.61
N MET A 77 -13.10 6.09 25.32
CA MET A 77 -12.52 6.19 26.66
C MET A 77 -13.31 5.30 27.63
N ILE A 78 -12.62 4.35 28.27
CA ILE A 78 -13.15 3.50 29.34
C ILE A 78 -12.99 4.21 30.69
N VAL A 79 -11.83 4.85 30.90
CA VAL A 79 -11.55 5.67 32.09
C VAL A 79 -10.99 7.00 31.62
N GLY A 80 -11.72 8.07 31.92
CA GLY A 80 -11.33 9.45 31.66
C GLY A 80 -10.75 10.11 32.91
N GLY A 81 -9.76 10.99 32.72
CA GLY A 81 -9.14 11.75 33.81
C GLY A 81 -10.10 12.72 34.49
N ASP A 82 -11.17 13.13 33.81
CA ASP A 82 -12.26 13.98 34.32
C ASP A 82 -13.13 13.30 35.40
N GLN A 83 -13.05 11.97 35.49
CA GLN A 83 -13.76 11.17 36.49
C GLN A 83 -12.91 10.88 37.74
N VAL A 84 -11.65 11.33 37.75
CA VAL A 84 -10.71 11.08 38.84
C VAL A 84 -10.93 12.10 39.96
N SER A 85 -10.95 11.62 41.21
CA SER A 85 -11.00 12.50 42.38
C SER A 85 -9.83 13.48 42.39
N ALA A 86 -10.10 14.75 42.71
CA ALA A 86 -9.07 15.78 42.88
C ALA A 86 -8.04 15.45 43.98
N GLU A 87 -8.38 14.52 44.89
CA GLU A 87 -7.52 14.05 45.98
C GLU A 87 -6.67 12.83 45.58
N ALA A 88 -6.89 12.26 44.39
CA ALA A 88 -6.16 11.10 43.93
C ALA A 88 -4.69 11.46 43.70
N ARG A 89 -3.79 10.75 44.39
CA ARG A 89 -2.33 10.91 44.19
C ARG A 89 -1.85 10.30 42.87
N PHE A 90 -2.55 9.28 42.36
CA PHE A 90 -2.28 8.61 41.10
C PHE A 90 -3.59 8.21 40.44
N ALA A 91 -3.64 8.26 39.11
CA ALA A 91 -4.73 7.76 38.29
C ALA A 91 -4.20 7.29 36.94
N PHE A 92 -5.05 6.58 36.20
CA PHE A 92 -4.76 6.08 34.86
C PHE A 92 -5.97 6.30 33.96
N CYS A 93 -5.72 6.46 32.67
CA CYS A 93 -6.77 6.47 31.65
C CYS A 93 -6.74 5.13 30.90
N LEU A 94 -7.90 4.68 30.46
CA LEU A 94 -8.05 3.48 29.63
C LEU A 94 -8.95 3.82 28.46
N ASP A 95 -8.70 3.19 27.33
CA ASP A 95 -9.55 3.24 26.17
C ASP A 95 -9.65 1.87 25.48
N SER A 96 -10.61 1.78 24.59
CA SER A 96 -10.75 0.68 23.63
C SER A 96 -10.95 1.26 22.26
N PHE A 97 -10.47 0.55 21.23
CA PHE A 97 -10.77 0.90 19.86
C PHE A 97 -11.07 -0.32 18.99
N THR A 98 -11.95 -0.14 18.01
CA THR A 98 -12.25 -1.12 16.96
C THR A 98 -11.97 -0.48 15.60
N ILE A 99 -11.29 -1.19 14.72
CA ILE A 99 -10.87 -0.67 13.41
C ILE A 99 -11.34 -1.64 12.32
N ALA A 100 -11.96 -1.11 11.27
CA ALA A 100 -12.14 -1.78 9.99
C ALA A 100 -11.09 -1.19 9.01
N PRO A 101 -9.95 -1.87 8.77
CA PRO A 101 -8.82 -1.24 8.09
C PRO A 101 -9.07 -0.99 6.60
N HIS A 102 -9.86 -1.85 5.96
CA HIS A 102 -10.23 -1.81 4.53
C HIS A 102 -11.17 -0.64 4.21
N GLY A 103 -10.58 0.56 4.11
CA GLY A 103 -11.27 1.80 3.84
C GLY A 103 -10.38 2.83 3.14
N PRO A 104 -10.94 3.96 2.67
CA PRO A 104 -10.28 4.91 1.78
C PRO A 104 -9.48 6.01 2.50
N ALA A 105 -9.28 5.89 3.81
CA ALA A 105 -8.56 6.90 4.60
C ALA A 105 -7.58 6.29 5.62
N THR A 106 -7.85 5.09 6.15
CA THR A 106 -6.94 4.41 7.06
C THR A 106 -5.73 3.89 6.30
N THR A 107 -4.52 4.25 6.72
CA THR A 107 -3.31 3.62 6.18
C THR A 107 -3.23 2.17 6.64
N HIS A 108 -3.22 1.23 5.71
CA HIS A 108 -3.24 -0.20 6.03
C HIS A 108 -2.42 -1.02 5.05
N LEU A 109 -1.94 -2.18 5.52
CA LEU A 109 -1.30 -3.21 4.71
C LEU A 109 -2.33 -4.30 4.39
N ASP A 110 -2.49 -4.62 3.11
CA ASP A 110 -3.32 -5.73 2.65
C ASP A 110 -2.57 -7.06 2.72
N ALA A 111 -3.22 -8.08 3.28
CA ALA A 111 -2.69 -9.45 3.25
C ALA A 111 -2.97 -10.13 1.91
N LEU A 112 -2.23 -11.20 1.61
CA LEU A 112 -2.39 -11.96 0.36
C LEU A 112 -3.70 -12.74 0.27
N CYS A 113 -4.40 -12.89 1.39
CA CYS A 113 -5.75 -13.45 1.45
C CYS A 113 -6.87 -12.40 1.23
N HIS A 114 -6.54 -11.12 1.02
CA HIS A 114 -7.53 -10.05 0.85
C HIS A 114 -8.29 -10.16 -0.48
N MET A 115 -7.60 -10.54 -1.56
CA MET A 115 -8.14 -10.61 -2.92
C MET A 115 -8.13 -12.05 -3.45
N PHE A 116 -9.15 -12.35 -4.27
CA PHE A 116 -9.33 -13.64 -4.92
C PHE A 116 -9.31 -13.49 -6.44
N TYR A 117 -8.72 -14.47 -7.12
CA TYR A 117 -8.81 -14.61 -8.56
C TYR A 117 -9.28 -16.04 -8.90
N GLU A 118 -10.39 -16.16 -9.63
CA GLU A 118 -10.99 -17.45 -10.03
C GLU A 118 -11.17 -18.46 -8.88
N GLY A 119 -11.57 -17.95 -7.70
CA GLY A 119 -11.78 -18.78 -6.51
C GLY A 119 -10.49 -19.23 -5.81
N LYS A 120 -9.35 -18.63 -6.14
CA LYS A 120 -8.04 -18.87 -5.53
C LYS A 120 -7.50 -17.58 -4.89
N ILE A 121 -6.72 -17.74 -3.82
CA ILE A 121 -5.83 -16.69 -3.31
C ILE A 121 -4.39 -16.95 -3.80
N TYR A 122 -3.44 -16.15 -3.31
CA TYR A 122 -2.02 -16.35 -3.54
C TYR A 122 -1.60 -17.82 -3.40
N ASN A 123 -0.65 -18.23 -4.25
CA ASN A 123 -0.09 -19.57 -4.34
C ASN A 123 -1.10 -20.68 -4.70
N GLY A 124 -2.30 -20.33 -5.16
CA GLY A 124 -3.30 -21.31 -5.61
C GLY A 124 -4.10 -21.96 -4.48
N PHE A 125 -3.96 -21.48 -3.24
CA PHE A 125 -4.82 -21.90 -2.13
C PHE A 125 -6.29 -21.57 -2.44
N SER A 126 -7.21 -22.39 -1.93
CA SER A 126 -8.65 -22.16 -2.14
C SER A 126 -9.10 -20.87 -1.47
N LYS A 127 -10.05 -20.13 -2.07
CA LYS A 127 -10.76 -19.05 -1.36
C LYS A 127 -11.43 -19.52 -0.06
N ASP A 128 -11.72 -20.82 0.06
CA ASP A 128 -12.39 -21.41 1.23
C ASP A 128 -11.45 -21.54 2.45
N GLU A 129 -10.17 -21.19 2.29
CA GLU A 129 -9.21 -20.97 3.39
C GLU A 129 -9.47 -19.62 4.09
N VAL A 130 -10.24 -18.71 3.49
CA VAL A 130 -10.64 -17.43 4.08
C VAL A 130 -12.09 -17.55 4.55
N ARG A 131 -12.27 -17.67 5.86
CA ARG A 131 -13.56 -17.97 6.48
C ARG A 131 -14.01 -16.84 7.40
N THR A 132 -15.25 -16.93 7.87
CA THR A 132 -15.83 -15.94 8.79
C THR A 132 -15.13 -15.88 10.15
N ASP A 133 -14.36 -16.90 10.51
CA ASP A 133 -13.53 -17.00 11.70
C ASP A 133 -12.04 -16.67 11.45
N GLY A 134 -11.68 -16.29 10.22
CA GLY A 134 -10.33 -15.83 9.86
C GLY A 134 -9.75 -16.52 8.62
N ALA A 135 -8.63 -15.99 8.14
CA ALA A 135 -7.83 -16.60 7.06
C ALA A 135 -6.87 -17.68 7.60
N GLN A 136 -7.02 -18.91 7.12
CA GLN A 136 -6.15 -20.04 7.47
C GLN A 136 -4.85 -20.05 6.64
N LYS A 137 -4.86 -19.33 5.51
CA LYS A 137 -3.73 -19.18 4.59
C LYS A 137 -3.53 -17.73 4.19
N ALA A 138 -2.27 -17.37 3.97
CA ALA A 138 -1.83 -16.09 3.40
C ALA A 138 -2.35 -14.86 4.16
N SER A 139 -2.51 -15.01 5.49
CA SER A 139 -2.97 -13.94 6.38
C SER A 139 -1.90 -12.88 6.60
N ILE A 140 -2.27 -11.79 7.28
CA ILE A 140 -1.37 -10.69 7.62
C ILE A 140 -0.14 -11.14 8.43
N MET A 141 -0.19 -12.33 9.03
CA MET A 141 0.95 -12.94 9.73
C MET A 141 2.17 -13.19 8.83
N ALA A 142 2.03 -13.16 7.50
CA ALA A 142 3.16 -13.16 6.56
C ALA A 142 4.20 -12.06 6.83
N GLY A 143 3.76 -10.92 7.40
CA GLY A 143 4.60 -9.80 7.80
C GLY A 143 4.86 -9.70 9.32
N ALA A 144 4.57 -10.74 10.10
CA ALA A 144 4.56 -10.67 11.58
C ALA A 144 5.90 -10.32 12.23
N ASP A 145 7.01 -10.51 11.51
CA ASP A 145 8.37 -10.19 11.96
C ASP A 145 8.84 -8.81 11.46
N GLY A 146 7.94 -8.03 10.89
CA GLY A 146 8.22 -6.70 10.33
C GLY A 146 8.63 -6.76 8.86
N ILE A 147 8.28 -5.70 8.14
CA ILE A 147 8.64 -5.47 6.75
C ILE A 147 9.57 -4.26 6.73
N VAL A 148 10.87 -4.56 6.65
CA VAL A 148 11.95 -3.56 6.68
C VAL A 148 12.80 -3.70 5.42
N SER A 149 12.70 -2.76 4.48
CA SER A 149 13.48 -2.83 3.22
C SER A 149 13.87 -1.44 2.76
N ARG A 150 14.50 -1.36 1.58
CA ARG A 150 14.70 -0.09 0.91
C ARG A 150 13.35 0.37 0.36
N GLY A 151 12.91 1.54 0.81
CA GLY A 151 11.80 2.25 0.19
C GLY A 151 12.30 3.11 -0.95
N VAL A 152 11.54 3.15 -2.04
CA VAL A 152 11.75 4.07 -3.17
C VAL A 152 10.47 4.84 -3.39
N LEU A 153 10.54 6.16 -3.36
CA LEU A 153 9.44 7.04 -3.73
C LEU A 153 9.59 7.43 -5.20
N LEU A 154 8.49 7.35 -5.97
CA LEU A 154 8.35 7.96 -7.29
C LEU A 154 7.28 9.07 -7.23
N ASP A 155 7.71 10.33 -7.36
CA ASP A 155 6.87 11.54 -7.35
C ASP A 155 6.33 11.84 -8.75
N ILE A 156 5.22 11.18 -9.10
CA ILE A 156 4.62 11.29 -10.43
C ILE A 156 4.15 12.72 -10.77
N PRO A 157 3.54 13.50 -9.85
CA PRO A 157 3.24 14.90 -10.10
C PRO A 157 4.49 15.70 -10.52
N ALA A 158 5.62 15.53 -9.81
CA ALA A 158 6.86 16.21 -10.17
C ALA A 158 7.38 15.78 -11.55
N ALA A 159 7.37 14.49 -11.87
CA ALA A 159 7.78 13.97 -13.17
C ALA A 159 6.95 14.56 -14.32
N ARG A 160 5.63 14.73 -14.10
CA ARG A 160 4.70 15.31 -15.06
C ARG A 160 4.67 16.85 -15.05
N GLY A 161 5.40 17.50 -14.15
CA GLY A 161 5.40 18.96 -14.00
C GLY A 161 4.06 19.55 -13.53
N VAL A 162 3.30 18.79 -12.75
CA VAL A 162 2.00 19.20 -12.17
C VAL A 162 2.04 19.15 -10.64
N GLU A 163 1.07 19.77 -9.97
CA GLU A 163 1.01 19.78 -8.51
C GLU A 163 0.38 18.49 -7.95
N TRP A 164 -0.60 17.93 -8.67
CA TRP A 164 -1.28 16.67 -8.37
C TRP A 164 -1.85 16.06 -9.64
N LEU A 165 -2.22 14.77 -9.56
CA LEU A 165 -3.04 14.10 -10.56
C LEU A 165 -4.52 14.28 -10.22
N GLU A 166 -5.35 14.52 -11.22
CA GLU A 166 -6.80 14.55 -11.07
C GLU A 166 -7.36 13.12 -10.90
N PRO A 167 -8.50 12.94 -10.22
CA PRO A 167 -9.16 11.64 -10.12
C PRO A 167 -9.36 10.97 -11.49
N SER A 168 -9.30 9.64 -11.53
CA SER A 168 -9.32 8.82 -12.76
C SER A 168 -8.09 8.93 -13.66
N GLU A 169 -7.10 9.79 -13.38
CA GLU A 169 -5.85 9.79 -14.13
C GLU A 169 -5.04 8.51 -13.89
N ARG A 170 -4.42 8.03 -14.97
CA ARG A 170 -3.69 6.76 -15.01
C ARG A 170 -2.19 6.98 -15.08
N ILE A 171 -1.49 6.32 -14.19
CA ILE A 171 -0.03 6.28 -14.17
C ILE A 171 0.42 5.12 -15.04
N THR A 172 1.22 5.42 -16.07
CA THR A 172 1.74 4.45 -17.04
C THR A 172 3.20 4.11 -16.72
N ILE A 173 3.75 3.11 -17.39
CA ILE A 173 5.19 2.78 -17.28
C ILE A 173 6.06 4.00 -17.60
N ALA A 174 5.70 4.78 -18.63
CA ALA A 174 6.46 5.97 -19.01
C ALA A 174 6.52 6.98 -17.86
N HIS A 175 5.42 7.21 -17.14
CA HIS A 175 5.41 8.09 -15.97
C HIS A 175 6.31 7.58 -14.83
N LEU A 176 6.36 6.25 -14.61
CA LEU A 176 7.25 5.65 -13.60
C LEU A 176 8.73 5.82 -13.98
N GLU A 177 9.06 5.61 -15.25
CA GLU A 177 10.43 5.74 -15.77
C GLU A 177 10.89 7.21 -15.81
N GLU A 178 10.00 8.14 -16.18
CA GLU A 178 10.26 9.58 -16.10
C GLU A 178 10.55 10.03 -14.66
N ALA A 179 9.85 9.47 -13.67
CA ALA A 179 10.13 9.73 -12.26
C ALA A 179 11.50 9.17 -11.82
N GLU A 180 11.83 7.92 -12.18
CA GLU A 180 13.15 7.32 -11.94
C GLU A 180 14.29 8.21 -12.50
N GLU A 181 14.13 8.71 -13.74
CA GLU A 181 15.10 9.59 -14.38
C GLU A 181 15.24 10.94 -13.68
N LEU A 182 14.12 11.59 -13.36
CA LEU A 182 14.10 12.89 -12.68
C LEU A 182 14.77 12.82 -11.30
N GLU A 183 14.44 11.79 -10.54
CA GLU A 183 14.85 11.59 -9.14
C GLU A 183 16.23 10.93 -9.02
N ARG A 184 16.75 10.40 -10.14
CA ARG A 184 18.01 9.64 -10.21
C ARG A 184 18.02 8.45 -9.26
N VAL A 185 16.88 7.76 -9.20
CA VAL A 185 16.69 6.54 -8.41
C VAL A 185 16.26 5.42 -9.34
N ARG A 186 16.47 4.17 -8.92
CA ARG A 186 15.99 3.01 -9.65
C ARG A 186 15.36 2.03 -8.68
N VAL A 187 14.16 1.56 -9.04
CA VAL A 187 13.47 0.47 -8.36
C VAL A 187 14.18 -0.84 -8.69
N GLU A 188 14.51 -1.57 -7.65
CA GLU A 188 15.23 -2.84 -7.70
C GLU A 188 14.48 -3.93 -6.93
N SER A 189 14.90 -5.17 -7.13
CA SER A 189 14.32 -6.33 -6.46
C SER A 189 14.32 -6.16 -4.93
N GLY A 190 13.18 -6.50 -4.32
CA GLY A 190 12.99 -6.42 -2.87
C GLY A 190 12.65 -5.02 -2.36
N ASP A 191 12.56 -4.00 -3.22
CA ASP A 191 12.15 -2.66 -2.80
C ASP A 191 10.67 -2.60 -2.40
N ILE A 192 10.38 -1.64 -1.53
CA ILE A 192 9.03 -1.17 -1.24
C ILE A 192 8.82 0.08 -2.09
N LEU A 193 7.99 -0.03 -3.11
CA LEU A 193 7.71 1.06 -4.05
C LEU A 193 6.55 1.91 -3.52
N LEU A 194 6.77 3.22 -3.40
CA LEU A 194 5.75 4.21 -3.08
C LEU A 194 5.54 5.11 -4.28
N VAL A 195 4.31 5.23 -4.76
CA VAL A 195 3.96 6.05 -5.93
C VAL A 195 3.07 7.20 -5.47
N ALA A 196 3.56 8.43 -5.63
CA ALA A 196 2.80 9.63 -5.26
C ALA A 196 1.80 9.99 -6.36
N THR A 197 0.59 10.37 -5.97
CA THR A 197 -0.41 10.97 -6.88
C THR A 197 -0.67 12.45 -6.58
N GLY A 198 -0.26 12.93 -5.40
CA GLY A 198 -0.51 14.31 -4.95
C GLY A 198 -1.92 14.50 -4.40
N ARG A 199 -2.55 13.42 -3.92
CA ARG A 199 -3.95 13.44 -3.45
C ARG A 199 -4.16 14.44 -2.31
N GLU A 200 -3.27 14.47 -1.32
CA GLU A 200 -3.38 15.36 -0.17
C GLU A 200 -3.33 16.84 -0.58
N ALA A 201 -2.40 17.22 -1.47
CA ALA A 201 -2.33 18.56 -2.05
C ALA A 201 -3.62 18.94 -2.82
N ARG A 202 -4.16 18.02 -3.63
CA ARG A 202 -5.43 18.22 -4.34
C ARG A 202 -6.58 18.44 -3.38
N GLU A 203 -6.69 17.63 -2.34
CA GLU A 203 -7.75 17.72 -1.33
C GLU A 203 -7.60 19.00 -0.47
N GLY A 204 -6.38 19.42 -0.15
CA GLY A 204 -6.11 20.69 0.53
C GLY A 204 -6.51 21.91 -0.31
N SER A 205 -6.34 21.83 -1.63
CA SER A 205 -6.70 22.91 -2.56
C SER A 205 -8.20 22.95 -2.91
N ARG A 206 -8.81 21.79 -3.20
CA ARG A 206 -10.17 21.69 -3.74
C ARG A 206 -11.21 21.12 -2.77
N GLY A 207 -10.79 20.74 -1.57
CA GLY A 207 -11.58 19.94 -0.64
C GLY A 207 -11.54 18.45 -0.99
N PRO A 208 -12.03 17.59 -0.08
CA PRO A 208 -12.13 16.16 -0.33
C PRO A 208 -13.01 15.89 -1.56
N GLY A 209 -12.60 14.94 -2.41
CA GLY A 209 -13.42 14.46 -3.51
C GLY A 209 -14.67 13.74 -3.01
N ALA A 210 -15.69 13.64 -3.86
CA ALA A 210 -16.81 12.76 -3.56
C ALA A 210 -16.39 11.29 -3.72
N PRO A 211 -17.00 10.35 -2.99
CA PRO A 211 -16.65 8.92 -3.07
C PRO A 211 -16.73 8.30 -4.48
N TRP A 212 -17.48 8.91 -5.40
CA TRP A 212 -17.65 8.45 -6.79
C TRP A 212 -16.76 9.17 -7.80
N ASP A 213 -15.93 10.14 -7.38
CA ASP A 213 -15.03 10.87 -8.27
C ASP A 213 -13.86 9.99 -8.75
N GLY A 214 -13.64 8.84 -8.10
CA GLY A 214 -12.53 7.94 -8.38
C GLY A 214 -11.22 8.41 -7.76
N LEU A 215 -10.13 7.77 -8.15
CA LEU A 215 -8.78 8.00 -7.65
C LEU A 215 -7.81 7.92 -8.82
N ALA A 216 -6.80 8.77 -8.81
CA ALA A 216 -5.62 8.55 -9.64
C ALA A 216 -4.85 7.33 -9.10
N GLY A 217 -4.19 6.59 -9.98
CA GLY A 217 -3.43 5.42 -9.59
C GLY A 217 -2.74 4.74 -10.76
N LEU A 218 -2.18 3.55 -10.52
CA LEU A 218 -1.49 2.79 -11.55
C LEU A 218 -2.49 2.22 -12.57
N ASP A 219 -2.11 2.31 -13.85
CA ASP A 219 -2.76 1.55 -14.92
C ASP A 219 -2.35 0.07 -14.87
N ALA A 220 -3.25 -0.83 -15.25
CA ALA A 220 -2.98 -2.27 -15.34
C ALA A 220 -1.80 -2.60 -16.26
N GLY A 221 -1.50 -1.75 -17.25
CA GLY A 221 -0.32 -1.84 -18.10
C GLY A 221 1.00 -1.79 -17.33
N CYS A 222 1.03 -1.33 -16.07
CA CYS A 222 2.23 -1.31 -15.22
C CYS A 222 2.58 -2.67 -14.59
N LEU A 223 1.67 -3.66 -14.61
CA LEU A 223 1.91 -4.97 -14.00
C LEU A 223 3.19 -5.68 -14.50
N PRO A 224 3.52 -5.71 -15.80
CA PRO A 224 4.75 -6.34 -16.28
C PRO A 224 6.00 -5.63 -15.75
N TRP A 225 5.96 -4.30 -15.66
CA TRP A 225 7.07 -3.51 -15.13
C TRP A 225 7.29 -3.80 -13.64
N LEU A 226 6.22 -3.83 -12.83
CA LEU A 226 6.32 -4.21 -11.42
C LEU A 226 6.88 -5.64 -11.25
N ARG A 227 6.47 -6.55 -12.13
CA ARG A 227 6.99 -7.93 -12.14
C ARG A 227 8.45 -8.00 -12.55
N GLU A 228 8.89 -7.17 -13.50
CA GLU A 228 10.29 -7.08 -13.93
C GLU A 228 11.18 -6.49 -12.84
N ARG A 229 10.70 -5.44 -12.15
CA ARG A 229 11.42 -4.82 -11.02
C ARG A 229 11.48 -5.70 -9.78
N ASP A 230 10.66 -6.76 -9.69
CA ASP A 230 10.56 -7.64 -8.53
C ASP A 230 10.33 -6.83 -7.23
N VAL A 231 9.34 -5.93 -7.26
CA VAL A 231 8.92 -5.17 -6.07
C VAL A 231 8.34 -6.10 -5.00
N ALA A 232 8.68 -5.87 -3.75
CA ALA A 232 8.16 -6.66 -2.63
C ALA A 232 6.80 -6.17 -2.14
N VAL A 233 6.60 -4.85 -2.15
CA VAL A 233 5.39 -4.16 -1.68
C VAL A 233 5.20 -2.91 -2.54
N VAL A 234 3.94 -2.55 -2.81
CA VAL A 234 3.58 -1.30 -3.51
C VAL A 234 2.65 -0.48 -2.63
N GLY A 235 2.80 0.84 -2.59
CA GLY A 235 1.87 1.72 -1.91
C GLY A 235 1.64 3.04 -2.63
N CYS A 236 0.46 3.62 -2.42
CA CYS A 236 0.02 4.89 -2.98
C CYS A 236 -0.65 5.77 -1.91
N ASP A 237 -0.82 7.06 -2.18
CA ASP A 237 -1.58 8.01 -1.34
C ASP A 237 -3.11 7.91 -1.52
N GLY A 238 -3.56 7.01 -2.37
CA GLY A 238 -4.91 6.45 -2.39
C GLY A 238 -4.85 4.93 -2.31
N ILE A 239 -5.66 4.27 -3.12
CA ILE A 239 -5.46 2.85 -3.42
C ILE A 239 -4.47 2.73 -4.58
N THR A 240 -3.86 1.57 -4.75
CA THR A 240 -2.89 1.36 -5.86
C THR A 240 -3.51 1.52 -7.26
N ASP A 241 -4.80 1.22 -7.41
CA ASP A 241 -5.55 1.30 -8.67
C ASP A 241 -5.99 2.71 -9.05
N ALA A 242 -5.87 3.04 -10.34
CA ALA A 242 -6.69 4.10 -10.92
C ALA A 242 -8.17 3.67 -10.91
N THR A 243 -9.07 4.51 -10.38
CA THR A 243 -10.50 4.24 -10.36
C THR A 243 -11.29 5.34 -11.09
N PRO A 244 -12.26 4.98 -11.95
CA PRO A 244 -12.61 3.63 -12.37
C PRO A 244 -11.52 2.96 -13.20
N SER A 245 -11.40 1.64 -13.10
CA SER A 245 -10.37 0.86 -13.79
C SER A 245 -10.50 0.87 -15.31
N GLY A 246 -11.69 1.14 -15.85
CA GLY A 246 -11.96 1.18 -17.29
C GLY A 246 -11.85 -0.17 -18.00
N ILE A 247 -11.78 -1.28 -17.23
CA ILE A 247 -11.65 -2.64 -17.75
C ILE A 247 -12.85 -3.46 -17.24
N ASP A 248 -13.64 -4.00 -18.17
CA ASP A 248 -14.83 -4.81 -17.83
C ASP A 248 -14.44 -6.00 -16.95
N ASP A 249 -15.25 -6.29 -15.92
CA ASP A 249 -15.04 -7.37 -14.94
C ASP A 249 -13.78 -7.26 -14.05
N TRP A 250 -13.00 -6.18 -14.20
CA TRP A 250 -11.79 -5.93 -13.40
C TRP A 250 -11.87 -4.56 -12.74
N PRO A 251 -12.61 -4.41 -11.62
CA PRO A 251 -12.78 -3.11 -10.96
C PRO A 251 -11.50 -2.58 -10.30
N MET A 252 -10.56 -3.47 -9.92
CA MET A 252 -9.30 -3.14 -9.23
C MET A 252 -8.17 -4.04 -9.75
N PRO A 253 -7.78 -3.90 -11.03
CA PRO A 253 -6.83 -4.80 -11.69
C PRO A 253 -5.48 -4.91 -10.96
N MET A 254 -4.97 -3.83 -10.36
CA MET A 254 -3.74 -3.84 -9.60
C MET A 254 -3.89 -4.68 -8.34
N HIS A 255 -4.91 -4.43 -7.51
CA HIS A 255 -5.17 -5.28 -6.33
C HIS A 255 -5.37 -6.74 -6.70
N GLN A 256 -6.20 -7.01 -7.70
CA GLN A 256 -6.53 -8.37 -8.12
C GLN A 256 -5.28 -9.14 -8.56
N VAL A 257 -4.43 -8.57 -9.42
CA VAL A 257 -3.27 -9.27 -9.96
C VAL A 257 -2.07 -9.23 -9.02
N LEU A 258 -1.76 -8.09 -8.39
CA LEU A 258 -0.63 -7.98 -7.48
C LEU A 258 -0.78 -8.92 -6.29
N ILE A 259 -1.95 -8.92 -5.64
CA ILE A 259 -2.19 -9.72 -4.45
C ILE A 259 -2.37 -11.20 -4.82
N ALA A 260 -3.38 -11.54 -5.64
CA ALA A 260 -3.76 -12.93 -5.85
C ALA A 260 -2.78 -13.70 -6.75
N ASN A 261 -2.15 -13.06 -7.72
CA ASN A 261 -1.30 -13.74 -8.70
C ASN A 261 0.19 -13.52 -8.42
N MET A 262 0.61 -12.28 -8.16
CA MET A 262 2.03 -11.95 -7.96
C MET A 262 2.50 -12.09 -6.51
N GLY A 263 1.58 -12.19 -5.54
CA GLY A 263 1.92 -12.29 -4.12
C GLY A 263 2.56 -11.01 -3.56
N VAL A 264 2.22 -9.85 -4.12
CA VAL A 264 2.72 -8.54 -3.70
C VAL A 264 1.70 -7.92 -2.76
N HIS A 265 2.14 -7.53 -1.56
CA HIS A 265 1.30 -6.81 -0.62
C HIS A 265 1.14 -5.34 -1.03
N LEU A 266 0.00 -4.74 -0.68
CA LEU A 266 -0.29 -3.33 -0.94
C LEU A 266 -0.37 -2.53 0.35
N ILE A 267 0.10 -1.29 0.31
CA ILE A 267 -0.13 -0.29 1.36
C ILE A 267 -1.01 0.80 0.80
N ASP A 268 -2.25 0.84 1.27
CA ASP A 268 -3.24 1.81 0.82
C ASP A 268 -3.29 3.01 1.76
N ASN A 269 -3.63 4.17 1.18
CA ASN A 269 -3.76 5.47 1.82
C ASN A 269 -2.50 5.88 2.59
N VAL A 270 -1.33 5.74 1.97
CA VAL A 270 -0.07 6.22 2.52
C VAL A 270 -0.09 7.75 2.60
N SER A 271 0.30 8.34 3.72
CA SER A 271 0.54 9.79 3.81
C SER A 271 1.85 10.11 3.10
N ILE A 272 1.80 10.34 1.79
CA ILE A 272 2.98 10.54 0.95
C ILE A 272 3.48 11.99 0.96
N GLU A 273 2.64 13.00 1.20
CA GLU A 273 3.07 14.41 1.07
C GLU A 273 4.24 14.77 2.00
N ARG A 274 4.18 14.33 3.26
CA ARG A 274 5.29 14.49 4.23
C ARG A 274 6.58 13.81 3.75
N LEU A 275 6.45 12.65 3.10
CA LEU A 275 7.58 11.92 2.54
C LEU A 275 8.16 12.63 1.30
N VAL A 276 7.30 13.10 0.39
CA VAL A 276 7.68 13.90 -0.78
C VAL A 276 8.46 15.14 -0.34
N ALA A 277 7.96 15.89 0.66
CA ALA A 277 8.65 17.06 1.18
C ALA A 277 10.04 16.70 1.73
N ALA A 278 10.15 15.63 2.52
CA ALA A 278 11.43 15.16 3.07
C ALA A 278 12.42 14.71 1.98
N CYS A 279 11.93 14.03 0.93
CA CYS A 279 12.74 13.60 -0.21
C CYS A 279 13.26 14.80 -1.02
N ARG A 280 12.38 15.76 -1.32
CA ARG A 280 12.72 16.98 -2.07
C ARG A 280 13.74 17.84 -1.33
N GLU A 281 13.60 18.02 -0.03
CA GLU A 281 14.57 18.76 0.81
C GLU A 281 15.98 18.14 0.72
N ARG A 282 16.05 16.81 0.64
CA ARG A 282 17.31 16.04 0.62
C ARG A 282 17.82 15.73 -0.78
N ASN A 283 17.00 15.96 -1.80
CA ASN A 283 17.19 15.40 -3.15
C ASN A 283 17.55 13.90 -3.08
N ARG A 284 16.80 13.14 -2.28
CA ARG A 284 17.03 11.72 -2.01
C ARG A 284 15.69 10.99 -1.90
N TYR A 285 15.49 10.03 -2.80
CA TYR A 285 14.21 9.32 -3.01
C TYR A 285 14.26 7.83 -2.65
N GLU A 286 15.37 7.42 -2.04
CA GLU A 286 15.54 6.11 -1.42
C GLU A 286 15.86 6.25 0.08
N PHE A 287 15.30 5.36 0.89
CA PHE A 287 15.39 5.41 2.35
C PHE A 287 15.21 4.01 2.94
N LEU A 288 15.54 3.86 4.23
CA LEU A 288 15.07 2.68 4.97
C LEU A 288 13.58 2.85 5.21
N PHE A 289 12.78 1.89 4.76
CA PHE A 289 11.35 1.87 5.01
C PHE A 289 11.01 0.72 5.95
N SER A 290 10.29 1.04 7.02
CA SER A 290 9.93 0.09 8.07
C SER A 290 8.44 0.18 8.37
N LEU A 291 7.76 -0.95 8.29
CA LEU A 291 6.40 -1.11 8.78
C LEU A 291 6.23 -2.49 9.43
N ALA A 292 5.37 -2.58 10.43
CA ALA A 292 5.03 -3.85 11.05
C ALA A 292 3.51 -3.94 11.18
N PRO A 293 2.87 -4.94 10.55
CA PRO A 293 1.47 -5.21 10.84
C PRO A 293 1.32 -5.71 12.27
N LEU A 294 0.13 -5.52 12.85
CA LEU A 294 -0.26 -6.19 14.08
C LEU A 294 -0.21 -7.71 13.86
N ARG A 295 0.24 -8.44 14.89
CA ARG A 295 0.27 -9.91 14.90
C ARG A 295 -1.14 -10.46 15.10
N LEU A 296 -1.98 -10.33 14.08
CA LEU A 296 -3.37 -10.76 14.06
C LEU A 296 -3.51 -12.04 13.23
N GLU A 297 -3.62 -13.18 13.89
CA GLU A 297 -3.91 -14.46 13.22
C GLU A 297 -5.21 -14.36 12.43
N GLY A 298 -5.19 -14.84 11.17
CA GLY A 298 -6.34 -14.81 10.29
C GLY A 298 -6.78 -13.42 9.79
N GLY A 299 -6.02 -12.36 10.09
CA GLY A 299 -6.29 -11.01 9.60
C GLY A 299 -6.10 -10.87 8.10
N THR A 300 -7.02 -10.17 7.43
CA THR A 300 -6.92 -9.84 5.99
C THR A 300 -6.19 -8.53 5.71
N ALA A 301 -5.92 -7.73 6.75
CA ALA A 301 -5.13 -6.51 6.70
C ALA A 301 -4.68 -6.14 8.11
N SER A 302 -3.79 -5.14 8.21
CA SER A 302 -3.48 -4.44 9.45
C SER A 302 -3.45 -2.94 9.22
N PRO A 303 -4.06 -2.11 10.09
CA PRO A 303 -3.70 -0.70 10.13
C PRO A 303 -2.21 -0.59 10.47
N VAL A 304 -1.50 0.35 9.85
CA VAL A 304 -0.06 0.53 10.04
C VAL A 304 0.30 2.01 10.05
N ASN A 305 1.40 2.33 10.73
CA ASN A 305 2.11 3.60 10.58
C ASN A 305 3.50 3.30 9.99
N PRO A 306 3.66 3.30 8.66
CA PRO A 306 4.95 3.08 8.04
C PRO A 306 5.90 4.25 8.31
N LEU A 307 7.18 3.96 8.43
CA LEU A 307 8.23 4.94 8.69
C LEU A 307 9.26 4.92 7.56
N ALA A 308 9.51 6.08 6.96
CA ALA A 308 10.69 6.33 6.13
C ALA A 308 11.79 6.93 7.00
N ILE A 309 13.00 6.36 6.94
CA ILE A 309 14.13 6.72 7.79
C ILE A 309 15.35 7.06 6.92
N PHE A 310 15.90 8.26 7.13
CA PHE A 310 16.91 8.91 6.29
C PHE A 310 18.28 9.01 6.96
#